data_AF-A0A0Q6KI84-F1
#
_entry.id   AF-A0A0Q6KI84-F1
#
_cell.length_a   1.000
_cell.length_b   1.000
_cell.length_c   1.000
_cell.angle_alpha   90.00
_cell.angle_beta   90.00
_cell.angle_gamma   90.00
#
_symmetry.space_group_name_H-M   'P 1'
#
loop_
_entity.id
_entity.type
_entity.pdbx_description
1 polymer ?
#
loop_
_entity_poly.entity_id
_entity_poly.type
_entity_poly.pdbx_seq_one_letter_code
_entity_poly.pdbx_strand_id
1 'polypeptide(L)'
;MKILSTMALAIGTAAIVPATAHAAQFQASGDIFTGTGFGSRYVGPGGTASPSNRAFGSAQDGGADTFDNFGFFNSGLAGLTLSRQVELLDGNVFRFFDTFTNTGRSAISTTVNFFGNLGSDGDEIVSTNSAGLIVSCQDDGDGNCTEDAVLALVSGNNGLAQAAITADRYNARFMLNVAAGESVNLLNFAFLARDENGPLASDVTLAQTTGAALLAAPRTDGLTATQIGRIVNFSVSAVPEPASWMMMIAGFGAIGIAMRRRRAARITFAV
;
A
#
# COMPACT_ATOMS: atom_id res chain seq x y z
N MET A 1 16.43 2.94 76.78
CA MET A 1 15.02 3.31 76.56
C MET A 1 14.88 3.75 75.09
N LYS A 2 14.88 2.77 74.19
CA LYS A 2 13.80 2.38 73.26
C LYS A 2 13.34 3.49 72.28
N ILE A 3 13.81 3.28 71.05
CA ILE A 3 13.48 3.84 69.74
C ILE A 3 12.00 3.65 69.41
N LEU A 4 11.38 4.58 68.68
CA LEU A 4 10.35 4.27 67.67
C LEU A 4 10.19 5.45 66.68
N SER A 5 10.62 5.19 65.44
CA SER A 5 10.42 6.02 64.26
C SER A 5 9.25 5.44 63.47
N THR A 6 8.21 6.22 63.23
CA THR A 6 7.01 5.79 62.50
C THR A 6 7.23 5.93 61.00
N MET A 7 7.50 4.82 60.30
CA MET A 7 7.39 4.73 58.84
C MET A 7 5.92 4.51 58.47
N ALA A 8 5.35 5.45 57.73
CA ALA A 8 4.06 5.26 57.05
C ALA A 8 4.28 4.43 55.78
N LEU A 9 3.69 3.23 55.75
CA LEU A 9 3.69 2.34 54.59
C LEU A 9 2.56 2.76 53.66
N ALA A 10 2.90 3.44 52.55
CA ALA A 10 1.95 3.70 51.47
C ALA A 10 1.77 2.42 50.64
N ILE A 11 0.62 1.76 50.79
CA ILE A 11 0.23 0.62 49.96
C ILE A 11 -0.26 1.20 48.63
N GLY A 12 0.62 1.22 47.62
CA GLY A 12 0.23 1.48 46.25
C GLY A 12 -0.54 0.29 45.70
N THR A 13 -1.85 0.43 45.52
CA THR A 13 -2.65 -0.51 44.74
C THR A 13 -2.23 -0.41 43.29
N ALA A 14 -1.40 -1.35 42.83
CA ALA A 14 -1.16 -1.56 41.41
C ALA A 14 -2.49 -2.02 40.80
N ALA A 15 -3.12 -1.15 40.00
CA ALA A 15 -4.24 -1.53 39.17
C ALA A 15 -3.71 -2.54 38.13
N ILE A 16 -4.05 -3.81 38.32
CA ILE A 16 -3.86 -4.85 37.31
C ILE A 16 -4.85 -4.53 36.20
N VAL A 17 -4.40 -3.82 35.17
CA VAL A 17 -5.14 -3.69 33.92
C VAL A 17 -5.06 -5.06 33.25
N PRO A 18 -6.18 -5.74 32.98
CA PRO A 18 -6.14 -6.97 32.20
C PRO A 18 -5.60 -6.62 30.81
N ALA A 19 -4.42 -7.13 30.47
CA ALA A 19 -3.98 -7.17 29.08
C ALA A 19 -4.92 -8.16 28.37
N THR A 20 -5.92 -7.64 27.68
CA THR A 20 -6.70 -8.44 26.75
C THR A 20 -5.74 -8.93 25.67
N ALA A 21 -5.40 -10.22 25.70
CA ALA A 21 -4.68 -10.84 24.61
C ALA A 21 -5.56 -10.76 23.36
N HIS A 22 -5.23 -9.84 22.44
CA HIS A 22 -5.78 -9.89 21.10
C HIS A 22 -5.29 -11.19 20.44
N ALA A 23 -6.16 -11.84 19.68
CA ALA A 23 -5.77 -12.99 18.89
C ALA A 23 -4.70 -12.57 17.87
N ALA A 24 -3.90 -13.54 17.42
CA ALA A 24 -2.96 -13.26 16.35
C ALA A 24 -3.74 -12.96 15.06
N GLN A 25 -3.22 -12.03 14.27
CA GLN A 25 -3.72 -11.81 12.91
C GLN A 25 -3.41 -13.04 12.06
N PHE A 26 -4.38 -13.45 11.25
CA PHE A 26 -4.15 -14.44 10.20
C PHE A 26 -3.02 -13.96 9.26
N GLN A 27 -2.41 -14.88 8.53
CA GLN A 27 -1.40 -14.56 7.54
C GLN A 27 -1.90 -14.94 6.16
N ALA A 28 -2.03 -13.94 5.27
CA ALA A 28 -2.36 -14.17 3.88
C ALA A 28 -1.28 -15.04 3.22
N SER A 29 -1.70 -15.93 2.33
CA SER A 29 -0.81 -16.84 1.61
C SER A 29 -0.53 -16.35 0.19
N GLY A 30 0.46 -16.95 -0.48
CA GLY A 30 0.84 -16.61 -1.85
C GLY A 30 -0.23 -16.99 -2.87
N ASP A 31 -1.21 -16.11 -3.04
CA ASP A 31 -2.44 -16.36 -3.81
C ASP A 31 -2.56 -15.49 -5.09
N ILE A 32 -1.46 -14.86 -5.50
CA ILE A 32 -1.42 -14.07 -6.73
C ILE A 32 -1.29 -15.01 -7.93
N PHE A 33 -2.25 -14.95 -8.85
CA PHE A 33 -2.24 -15.79 -10.05
C PHE A 33 -1.09 -15.41 -10.99
N THR A 34 -0.23 -16.38 -11.27
CA THR A 34 0.98 -16.21 -12.10
C THR A 34 0.80 -16.63 -13.56
N GLY A 35 -0.35 -17.18 -13.92
CA GLY A 35 -0.62 -17.78 -15.22
C GLY A 35 -0.63 -19.31 -15.22
N THR A 36 0.23 -19.91 -14.41
CA THR A 36 0.38 -21.37 -14.30
C THR A 36 0.12 -21.90 -12.90
N GLY A 37 -0.01 -21.01 -11.91
CA GLY A 37 -0.29 -21.33 -10.52
C GLY A 37 -0.40 -20.05 -9.68
N PHE A 38 -0.10 -20.15 -8.39
CA PHE A 38 -0.19 -19.06 -7.42
C PHE A 38 1.15 -18.81 -6.73
N GLY A 39 1.37 -17.57 -6.31
CA GLY A 39 2.55 -17.19 -5.55
C GLY A 39 2.36 -15.88 -4.80
N SER A 40 3.38 -15.43 -4.07
CA SER A 40 3.37 -14.14 -3.37
C SER A 40 3.75 -12.96 -4.25
N ARG A 41 4.09 -13.20 -5.53
CA ARG A 41 4.55 -12.17 -6.46
C ARG A 41 4.26 -12.53 -7.91
N TYR A 42 3.89 -11.53 -8.69
CA TYR A 42 3.78 -11.59 -10.15
C TYR A 42 4.45 -10.37 -10.77
N VAL A 43 5.24 -10.59 -11.83
CA VAL A 43 5.77 -9.53 -12.69
C VAL A 43 5.58 -9.96 -14.13
N GLY A 44 4.85 -9.17 -14.91
CA GLY A 44 4.56 -9.54 -16.29
C GLY A 44 3.47 -8.70 -16.94
N PRO A 45 3.01 -9.07 -18.14
CA PRO A 45 1.92 -8.37 -18.81
C PRO A 45 0.60 -8.48 -18.03
N GLY A 46 -0.22 -7.44 -18.11
CA GLY A 46 -1.61 -7.53 -17.68
C GLY A 46 -2.49 -8.27 -18.69
N GLY A 47 -3.78 -8.39 -18.38
CA GLY A 47 -4.76 -9.12 -19.18
C GLY A 47 -5.08 -10.48 -18.57
N THR A 48 -5.53 -11.43 -19.40
CA THR A 48 -5.99 -12.75 -18.94
C THR A 48 -5.21 -13.90 -19.57
N ALA A 49 -5.06 -15.00 -18.83
CA ALA A 49 -4.47 -16.23 -19.31
C ALA A 49 -5.48 -17.05 -20.13
N SER A 50 -5.06 -17.58 -21.28
CA SER A 50 -5.85 -18.52 -22.07
C SER A 50 -5.52 -19.97 -21.67
N PRO A 51 -6.50 -20.89 -21.57
CA PRO A 51 -7.94 -20.73 -21.86
C PRO A 51 -8.79 -20.36 -20.64
N SER A 52 -8.21 -20.22 -19.45
CA SER A 52 -8.94 -20.02 -18.19
C SER A 52 -9.63 -18.65 -18.07
N ASN A 53 -9.21 -17.69 -18.88
CA ASN A 53 -9.60 -16.27 -18.83
C ASN A 53 -9.39 -15.62 -17.45
N ARG A 54 -8.50 -16.18 -16.61
CA ARG A 54 -8.12 -15.61 -15.31
C ARG A 54 -7.15 -14.45 -15.48
N ALA A 55 -7.30 -13.40 -14.70
CA ALA A 55 -6.47 -12.21 -14.82
C ALA A 55 -5.07 -12.43 -14.26
N PHE A 56 -4.03 -12.06 -15.02
CA PHE A 56 -2.66 -12.14 -14.51
C PHE A 56 -2.45 -11.16 -13.36
N GLY A 57 -1.85 -11.66 -12.27
CA GLY A 57 -1.53 -10.87 -11.09
C GLY A 57 -2.74 -10.50 -10.23
N SER A 58 -3.90 -11.11 -10.40
CA SER A 58 -4.99 -10.95 -9.42
C SER A 58 -4.80 -11.88 -8.22
N ALA A 59 -5.20 -11.42 -7.03
CA ALA A 59 -5.39 -12.29 -5.87
C ALA A 59 -6.68 -13.10 -6.08
N GLN A 60 -6.70 -14.40 -5.82
CA GLN A 60 -7.91 -15.21 -6.05
C GLN A 60 -8.83 -15.22 -4.84
N ASP A 61 -8.37 -15.83 -3.75
CA ASP A 61 -9.02 -16.04 -2.45
C ASP A 61 -8.64 -14.91 -1.47
N GLY A 62 -7.42 -14.36 -1.55
CA GLY A 62 -6.95 -13.36 -0.59
C GLY A 62 -6.63 -13.92 0.79
N GLY A 63 -6.92 -15.20 1.02
CA GLY A 63 -6.78 -15.84 2.31
C GLY A 63 -8.06 -15.65 3.11
N ALA A 64 -8.53 -16.77 3.64
CA ALA A 64 -9.72 -16.81 4.47
C ALA A 64 -10.99 -16.38 3.69
N ASP A 65 -11.02 -16.68 2.38
CA ASP A 65 -12.08 -16.47 1.38
C ASP A 65 -12.45 -15.02 1.07
N THR A 66 -11.56 -14.08 1.41
CA THR A 66 -11.80 -12.64 1.30
C THR A 66 -12.00 -12.12 -0.14
N PHE A 67 -11.57 -12.85 -1.17
CA PHE A 67 -11.71 -12.44 -2.56
C PHE A 67 -12.26 -13.58 -3.41
N ASP A 68 -12.97 -13.17 -4.47
CA ASP A 68 -13.49 -14.04 -5.52
C ASP A 68 -12.85 -13.67 -6.88
N ASN A 69 -11.55 -13.32 -6.84
CA ASN A 69 -10.71 -12.66 -7.84
C ASN A 69 -10.65 -11.11 -7.71
N PHE A 70 -9.55 -10.61 -7.14
CA PHE A 70 -9.32 -9.20 -6.86
C PHE A 70 -8.09 -8.60 -7.55
N GLY A 71 -8.23 -7.34 -7.98
CA GLY A 71 -7.13 -6.47 -8.33
C GLY A 71 -6.61 -6.65 -9.75
N PHE A 72 -7.46 -6.39 -10.74
CA PHE A 72 -7.11 -6.44 -12.16
C PHE A 72 -7.79 -5.32 -12.96
N PHE A 73 -7.37 -5.15 -14.22
CA PHE A 73 -7.95 -4.22 -15.19
C PHE A 73 -8.66 -4.98 -16.31
N ASN A 74 -9.71 -4.38 -16.88
CA ASN A 74 -10.56 -5.02 -17.89
C ASN A 74 -9.83 -5.06 -19.22
N SER A 75 -10.36 -5.86 -20.15
CA SER A 75 -10.05 -5.69 -21.55
C SER A 75 -10.54 -4.32 -22.04
N GLY A 76 -9.70 -3.61 -22.81
CA GLY A 76 -10.06 -2.31 -23.40
C GLY A 76 -9.27 -1.10 -22.89
N LEU A 77 -7.94 -1.19 -22.85
CA LEU A 77 -7.06 -0.09 -22.41
C LEU A 77 -6.83 1.01 -23.48
N ALA A 78 -7.74 1.15 -24.44
CA ALA A 78 -7.67 2.12 -25.54
C ALA A 78 -6.32 2.15 -26.32
N GLY A 79 -5.65 1.00 -26.43
CA GLY A 79 -4.35 0.87 -27.10
C GLY A 79 -3.13 1.05 -26.18
N LEU A 80 -3.33 1.33 -24.89
CA LEU A 80 -2.25 1.25 -23.89
C LEU A 80 -1.87 -0.21 -23.65
N THR A 81 -0.58 -0.46 -23.48
CA THR A 81 -0.09 -1.74 -22.95
C THR A 81 -0.03 -1.66 -21.43
N LEU A 82 -0.26 -2.79 -20.77
CA LEU A 82 -0.21 -2.92 -19.31
C LEU A 82 0.88 -3.90 -18.91
N SER A 83 1.80 -3.46 -18.05
CA SER A 83 2.75 -4.30 -17.32
C SER A 83 2.44 -4.16 -15.83
N ARG A 84 2.48 -5.28 -15.10
CA ARG A 84 2.10 -5.35 -13.69
C ARG A 84 3.27 -5.85 -12.85
N GLN A 85 3.39 -5.32 -11.65
CA GLN A 85 4.15 -5.88 -10.53
C GLN A 85 3.18 -5.97 -9.35
N VAL A 86 2.82 -7.20 -8.98
CA VAL A 86 1.87 -7.48 -7.90
C VAL A 86 2.56 -8.31 -6.84
N GLU A 87 2.46 -7.89 -5.58
CA GLU A 87 3.18 -8.50 -4.46
C GLU A 87 2.28 -8.59 -3.23
N LEU A 88 2.33 -9.73 -2.54
CA LEU A 88 1.91 -9.83 -1.16
C LEU A 88 3.12 -9.40 -0.30
N LEU A 89 3.00 -8.22 0.30
CA LEU A 89 4.00 -7.65 1.21
C LEU A 89 3.72 -8.11 2.65
N ASP A 90 4.73 -7.94 3.51
CA ASP A 90 4.59 -8.21 4.94
C ASP A 90 3.38 -7.48 5.55
N GLY A 91 2.67 -8.17 6.44
CA GLY A 91 1.48 -7.65 7.11
C GLY A 91 0.23 -7.65 6.25
N ASN A 92 0.00 -8.70 5.45
CA ASN A 92 -1.23 -8.92 4.66
C ASN A 92 -1.57 -7.78 3.69
N VAL A 93 -0.57 -7.15 3.08
CA VAL A 93 -0.79 -6.06 2.11
C VAL A 93 -0.51 -6.57 0.70
N PHE A 94 -1.55 -6.72 -0.10
CA PHE A 94 -1.40 -6.84 -1.54
C PHE A 94 -1.12 -5.46 -2.14
N ARG A 95 -0.04 -5.35 -2.90
CA ARG A 95 0.31 -4.15 -3.68
C ARG A 95 0.20 -4.45 -5.16
N PHE A 96 -0.53 -3.60 -5.87
CA PHE A 96 -0.69 -3.66 -7.32
C PHE A 96 -0.03 -2.42 -7.93
N PHE A 97 1.14 -2.61 -8.54
CA PHE A 97 1.84 -1.57 -9.27
C PHE A 97 1.68 -1.82 -10.77
N ASP A 98 1.01 -0.91 -11.46
CA ASP A 98 0.53 -1.10 -12.82
C ASP A 98 1.06 0.02 -13.73
N THR A 99 1.87 -0.36 -14.72
CA THR A 99 2.44 0.55 -15.72
C THR A 99 1.63 0.50 -17.01
N PHE A 100 1.05 1.63 -17.37
CA PHE A 100 0.37 1.84 -18.64
C PHE A 100 1.29 2.57 -19.60
N THR A 101 1.53 2.01 -20.78
CA THR A 101 2.43 2.61 -21.78
C THR A 101 1.68 2.86 -23.08
N ASN A 102 1.85 4.06 -23.62
CA ASN A 102 1.35 4.40 -24.94
C ASN A 102 2.45 4.17 -25.99
N THR A 103 2.36 3.04 -26.69
CA THR A 103 3.29 2.69 -27.79
C THR A 103 2.88 3.28 -29.14
N GLY A 104 1.81 4.07 -29.17
CA GLY A 104 1.27 4.72 -30.36
C GLY A 104 2.01 6.03 -30.72
N ARG A 105 1.43 6.76 -31.67
CA ARG A 105 1.98 8.03 -32.20
C ARG A 105 1.23 9.28 -31.74
N SER A 106 0.14 9.11 -31.00
CA SER A 106 -0.74 10.17 -30.51
C SER A 106 -1.02 9.98 -29.02
N ALA A 107 -1.31 11.07 -28.30
CA ALA A 107 -1.75 10.97 -26.91
C ALA A 107 -3.05 10.15 -26.79
N ILE A 108 -3.16 9.36 -25.72
CA ILE A 108 -4.35 8.59 -25.37
C ILE A 108 -4.92 9.19 -24.09
N SER A 109 -6.20 9.56 -24.14
CA SER A 109 -7.00 9.88 -22.96
C SER A 109 -8.06 8.80 -22.81
N THR A 110 -8.02 8.06 -21.71
CA THR A 110 -8.95 6.96 -21.48
C THR A 110 -9.21 6.75 -20.00
N THR A 111 -10.37 6.19 -19.68
CA THR A 111 -10.61 5.65 -18.35
C THR A 111 -10.14 4.21 -18.29
N VAL A 112 -9.35 3.87 -17.28
CA VAL A 112 -9.07 2.49 -16.90
C VAL A 112 -9.72 2.23 -15.55
N ASN A 113 -10.14 0.99 -15.33
CA ASN A 113 -10.87 0.62 -14.14
C ASN A 113 -10.15 -0.56 -13.48
N PHE A 114 -9.80 -0.39 -12.21
CA PHE A 114 -9.24 -1.44 -11.37
C PHE A 114 -10.38 -2.07 -10.57
N PHE A 115 -10.51 -3.38 -10.57
CA PHE A 115 -11.65 -4.06 -9.93
C PHE A 115 -11.25 -5.36 -9.26
N GLY A 116 -12.18 -5.82 -8.41
CA GLY A 116 -12.18 -7.13 -7.81
C GLY A 116 -13.55 -7.49 -7.25
N ASN A 117 -13.77 -8.79 -7.08
CA ASN A 117 -14.87 -9.32 -6.28
C ASN A 117 -14.33 -9.57 -4.85
N LEU A 118 -15.07 -9.11 -3.84
CA LEU A 118 -14.75 -9.11 -2.42
C LEU A 118 -15.34 -10.31 -1.64
N GLY A 119 -15.92 -11.32 -2.29
CA GLY A 119 -16.47 -12.50 -1.61
C GLY A 119 -17.95 -12.76 -1.94
N SER A 120 -18.48 -13.89 -1.46
CA SER A 120 -19.58 -14.63 -2.14
C SER A 120 -21.02 -14.23 -1.79
N ASP A 121 -21.27 -13.39 -0.81
CA ASP A 121 -22.62 -13.14 -0.25
C ASP A 121 -23.11 -11.69 -0.34
N GLY A 122 -22.34 -10.80 -1.00
CA GLY A 122 -22.89 -9.64 -1.71
C GLY A 122 -23.28 -8.41 -0.86
N ASP A 123 -23.25 -8.52 0.46
CA ASP A 123 -23.58 -7.44 1.38
C ASP A 123 -22.31 -6.96 2.11
N GLU A 124 -21.73 -5.88 1.60
CA GLU A 124 -20.56 -5.22 2.19
C GLU A 124 -20.97 -4.11 3.15
N ILE A 125 -20.49 -4.18 4.39
CA ILE A 125 -20.54 -3.05 5.31
C ILE A 125 -19.38 -2.13 5.01
N VAL A 126 -19.67 -0.91 4.54
CA VAL A 126 -18.64 0.12 4.33
C VAL A 126 -18.47 0.97 5.58
N SER A 127 -17.44 0.68 6.38
CA SER A 127 -17.11 1.43 7.60
C SER A 127 -16.32 2.72 7.32
N THR A 128 -15.69 2.83 6.15
CA THR A 128 -15.02 4.06 5.70
C THR A 128 -15.20 4.23 4.20
N ASN A 129 -15.64 5.41 3.77
CA ASN A 129 -15.67 5.80 2.36
C ASN A 129 -15.13 7.23 2.25
N SER A 130 -13.82 7.32 2.02
CA SER A 130 -13.10 8.57 1.89
C SER A 130 -12.35 8.60 0.57
N ALA A 131 -11.90 9.78 0.12
CA ALA A 131 -11.23 9.95 -1.16
C ALA A 131 -9.97 9.06 -1.24
N GLY A 132 -10.11 7.91 -1.91
CA GLY A 132 -9.04 6.95 -2.17
C GLY A 132 -8.81 5.87 -1.10
N LEU A 133 -9.61 5.83 -0.02
CA LEU A 133 -9.66 4.72 0.93
C LEU A 133 -11.10 4.28 1.18
N ILE A 134 -11.35 3.00 0.93
CA ILE A 134 -12.56 2.31 1.35
C ILE A 134 -12.17 1.24 2.37
N VAL A 135 -12.86 1.19 3.51
CA VAL A 135 -12.77 0.08 4.47
C VAL A 135 -14.10 -0.63 4.48
N SER A 136 -14.08 -1.94 4.23
CA SER A 136 -15.28 -2.76 4.20
C SER A 136 -15.03 -4.15 4.77
N CYS A 137 -16.11 -4.86 5.06
CA CYS A 137 -16.12 -6.25 5.48
C CYS A 137 -17.48 -6.85 5.13
N GLN A 138 -17.53 -8.17 5.12
CA GLN A 138 -18.76 -8.91 4.87
C GLN A 138 -19.76 -8.73 6.02
N ASP A 139 -21.02 -8.41 5.68
CA ASP A 139 -22.12 -8.19 6.63
C ASP A 139 -22.73 -9.52 7.11
N ASP A 140 -22.96 -9.68 8.41
CA ASP A 140 -23.76 -10.78 8.97
C ASP A 140 -25.28 -10.60 8.83
N GLY A 141 -25.72 -9.47 8.29
CA GLY A 141 -27.12 -9.04 8.21
C GLY A 141 -27.60 -8.31 9.46
N ASP A 142 -26.78 -8.24 10.52
CA ASP A 142 -27.00 -7.48 11.74
C ASP A 142 -26.05 -6.25 11.83
N GLY A 143 -25.27 -5.98 10.78
CA GLY A 143 -24.37 -4.84 10.70
C GLY A 143 -23.01 -5.07 11.38
N ASN A 144 -22.57 -6.33 11.52
CA ASN A 144 -21.23 -6.66 11.97
C ASN A 144 -20.42 -7.35 10.87
N CYS A 145 -19.09 -7.18 10.94
CA CYS A 145 -18.18 -7.94 10.11
C CYS A 145 -18.25 -9.43 10.49
N THR A 146 -18.38 -10.29 9.49
CA THR A 146 -18.36 -11.76 9.66
C THR A 146 -17.48 -12.42 8.62
N GLU A 147 -17.19 -13.70 8.85
CA GLU A 147 -16.53 -14.65 7.95
C GLU A 147 -15.18 -14.19 7.39
N ASP A 148 -15.15 -13.24 6.47
CA ASP A 148 -13.99 -12.79 5.70
C ASP A 148 -13.14 -11.74 6.43
N ALA A 149 -12.00 -11.39 5.82
CA ALA A 149 -11.16 -10.35 6.39
C ALA A 149 -11.74 -8.95 6.19
N VAL A 150 -11.52 -8.08 7.16
CA VAL A 150 -11.80 -6.65 7.01
C VAL A 150 -10.77 -6.04 6.07
N LEU A 151 -11.27 -5.39 5.03
CA LEU A 151 -10.48 -4.84 3.94
C LEU A 151 -10.17 -3.37 4.15
N ALA A 152 -8.95 -2.96 3.82
CA ALA A 152 -8.63 -1.57 3.49
C ALA A 152 -8.14 -1.48 2.05
N LEU A 153 -8.95 -0.86 1.20
CA LEU A 153 -8.74 -0.73 -0.24
C LEU A 153 -8.28 0.71 -0.55
N VAL A 154 -7.03 0.84 -0.97
CA VAL A 154 -6.38 2.14 -1.18
C VAL A 154 -6.06 2.35 -2.66
N SER A 155 -6.56 3.44 -3.24
CA SER A 155 -6.41 3.76 -4.66
C SER A 155 -5.79 5.12 -4.97
N GLY A 156 -5.29 5.84 -3.97
CA GLY A 156 -4.58 7.10 -4.19
C GLY A 156 -4.98 8.21 -3.23
N ASN A 157 -4.20 9.29 -3.18
CA ASN A 157 -4.41 10.37 -2.20
C ASN A 157 -4.58 11.77 -2.82
N ASN A 158 -4.70 11.85 -4.15
CA ASN A 158 -4.77 13.11 -4.88
C ASN A 158 -6.09 13.31 -5.66
N GLY A 159 -7.08 12.46 -5.43
CA GLY A 159 -8.40 12.54 -6.07
C GLY A 159 -8.48 12.01 -7.50
N LEU A 160 -7.41 11.44 -8.06
CA LEU A 160 -7.45 10.83 -9.39
C LEU A 160 -8.37 9.60 -9.44
N ALA A 161 -8.38 8.81 -8.37
CA ALA A 161 -9.19 7.61 -8.25
C ALA A 161 -10.63 7.92 -7.83
N GLN A 162 -11.59 7.33 -8.51
CA GLN A 162 -12.99 7.28 -8.09
C GLN A 162 -13.35 5.85 -7.73
N ALA A 163 -13.21 5.52 -6.45
CA ALA A 163 -13.48 4.19 -5.92
C ALA A 163 -14.92 4.06 -5.41
N ALA A 164 -15.50 2.88 -5.58
CA ALA A 164 -16.79 2.51 -5.01
C ALA A 164 -16.85 0.99 -4.77
N ILE A 165 -17.73 0.59 -3.86
CA ILE A 165 -18.19 -0.77 -3.70
C ILE A 165 -19.66 -0.82 -4.15
N THR A 166 -20.06 -1.83 -4.90
CA THR A 166 -21.46 -2.07 -5.28
C THR A 166 -21.72 -3.56 -5.18
N ALA A 167 -22.57 -3.96 -4.22
CA ALA A 167 -22.61 -5.33 -3.71
C ALA A 167 -21.19 -5.78 -3.29
N ASP A 168 -20.76 -6.95 -3.73
CA ASP A 168 -19.42 -7.54 -3.56
C ASP A 168 -18.33 -6.95 -4.47
N ARG A 169 -18.61 -5.90 -5.25
CA ARG A 169 -17.69 -5.44 -6.30
C ARG A 169 -16.99 -4.15 -5.95
N TYR A 170 -15.69 -4.23 -5.76
CA TYR A 170 -14.82 -3.07 -5.76
C TYR A 170 -14.52 -2.58 -7.17
N ASN A 171 -14.59 -1.27 -7.39
CA ASN A 171 -14.17 -0.64 -8.63
C ASN A 171 -13.54 0.73 -8.35
N ALA A 172 -12.31 0.93 -8.80
CA ALA A 172 -11.62 2.22 -8.81
C ALA A 172 -11.35 2.67 -10.25
N ARG A 173 -11.94 3.81 -10.64
CA ARG A 173 -11.82 4.38 -11.98
C ARG A 173 -10.74 5.45 -12.02
N PHE A 174 -9.92 5.45 -13.07
CA PHE A 174 -8.82 6.38 -13.27
C PHE A 174 -8.87 6.96 -14.68
N MET A 175 -8.94 8.28 -14.80
CA MET A 175 -8.80 8.96 -16.09
C MET A 175 -7.32 9.20 -16.38
N LEU A 176 -6.75 8.43 -17.31
CA LEU A 176 -5.36 8.54 -17.70
C LEU A 176 -5.20 9.41 -18.95
N ASN A 177 -4.14 10.22 -18.95
CA ASN A 177 -3.69 10.98 -20.11
C ASN A 177 -2.23 10.61 -20.36
N VAL A 178 -1.97 9.83 -21.41
CA VAL A 178 -0.65 9.27 -21.69
C VAL A 178 -0.18 9.75 -23.07
N ALA A 179 0.85 10.58 -23.10
CA ALA A 179 1.45 11.05 -24.34
C ALA A 179 2.08 9.90 -25.15
N ALA A 180 2.27 10.11 -26.45
CA ALA A 180 2.89 9.10 -27.31
C ALA A 180 4.31 8.76 -26.84
N GLY A 181 4.61 7.48 -26.66
CA GLY A 181 5.90 6.99 -26.17
C GLY A 181 6.08 7.05 -24.66
N GLU A 182 5.12 7.59 -23.91
CA GLU A 182 5.23 7.75 -22.45
C GLU A 182 4.54 6.62 -21.67
N SER A 183 4.88 6.53 -20.38
CA SER A 183 4.24 5.64 -19.42
C SER A 183 3.78 6.38 -18.18
N VAL A 184 2.65 5.95 -17.62
CA VAL A 184 2.17 6.35 -16.29
C VAL A 184 1.98 5.12 -15.44
N ASN A 185 2.13 5.27 -14.12
CA ASN A 185 1.96 4.20 -13.16
C ASN A 185 0.77 4.47 -12.24
N LEU A 186 0.01 3.42 -11.96
CA LEU A 186 -0.98 3.39 -10.89
C LEU A 186 -0.48 2.47 -9.78
N LEU A 187 -0.75 2.86 -8.55
CA LEU A 187 -0.43 2.08 -7.37
C LEU A 187 -1.71 1.83 -6.57
N ASN A 188 -2.08 0.58 -6.33
CA ASN A 188 -3.24 0.24 -5.48
C ASN A 188 -2.81 -0.72 -4.39
N PHE A 189 -3.54 -0.71 -3.28
CA PHE A 189 -3.34 -1.65 -2.18
C PHE A 189 -4.65 -2.27 -1.74
N ALA A 190 -4.57 -3.52 -1.30
CA ALA A 190 -5.57 -4.15 -0.46
C ALA A 190 -4.87 -4.70 0.78
N PHE A 191 -5.29 -4.25 1.95
CA PHE A 191 -4.85 -4.81 3.22
C PHE A 191 -5.99 -5.62 3.84
N LEU A 192 -5.65 -6.77 4.42
CA LEU A 192 -6.59 -7.69 5.04
C LEU A 192 -6.30 -7.81 6.54
N ALA A 193 -7.26 -7.40 7.37
CA ALA A 193 -7.23 -7.54 8.82
C ALA A 193 -8.24 -8.60 9.26
N ARG A 194 -7.76 -9.61 9.97
CA ARG A 194 -8.61 -10.64 10.58
C ARG A 194 -7.84 -11.36 11.66
N ASP A 195 -8.43 -11.45 12.83
CA ASP A 195 -7.96 -12.34 13.88
C ASP A 195 -8.23 -13.82 13.50
N GLU A 196 -7.41 -14.75 13.98
CA GLU A 196 -7.54 -16.20 13.67
C GLU A 196 -8.95 -16.78 13.99
N ASN A 197 -9.67 -16.17 14.92
CA ASN A 197 -11.01 -16.59 15.33
C ASN A 197 -12.15 -15.90 14.55
N GLY A 198 -11.82 -15.10 13.53
CA GLY A 198 -12.77 -14.29 12.75
C GLY A 198 -12.59 -12.79 12.98
N PRO A 199 -13.23 -11.96 12.14
CA PRO A 199 -13.11 -10.51 12.23
C PRO A 199 -13.76 -9.97 13.52
N LEU A 200 -13.13 -8.95 14.11
CA LEU A 200 -13.61 -8.21 15.28
C LEU A 200 -13.63 -6.70 14.99
N ALA A 201 -14.24 -5.91 15.88
CA ALA A 201 -14.20 -4.45 15.78
C ALA A 201 -12.75 -3.89 15.81
N SER A 202 -11.80 -4.61 16.41
CA SER A 202 -10.38 -4.28 16.34
C SER A 202 -9.79 -4.42 14.94
N ASP A 203 -10.29 -5.34 14.12
CA ASP A 203 -9.86 -5.51 12.73
C ASP A 203 -10.31 -4.35 11.85
N VAL A 204 -11.52 -3.83 12.09
CA VAL A 204 -11.99 -2.58 11.47
C VAL A 204 -11.06 -1.42 11.81
N THR A 205 -10.68 -1.29 13.07
CA THR A 205 -9.75 -0.25 13.51
C THR A 205 -8.36 -0.44 12.88
N LEU A 206 -7.88 -1.69 12.79
CA LEU A 206 -6.60 -2.02 12.16
C LEU A 206 -6.61 -1.71 10.66
N ALA A 207 -7.70 -2.04 9.96
CA ALA A 207 -7.89 -1.72 8.54
C ALA A 207 -7.93 -0.22 8.29
N GLN A 208 -8.70 0.53 9.10
CA GLN A 208 -8.75 1.99 9.02
C GLN A 208 -7.37 2.65 9.22
N THR A 209 -6.65 2.23 10.27
CA THR A 209 -5.33 2.79 10.60
C THR A 209 -4.27 2.44 9.56
N THR A 210 -4.24 1.18 9.11
CA THR A 210 -3.31 0.71 8.08
C THR A 210 -3.61 1.36 6.72
N GLY A 211 -4.88 1.43 6.33
CA GLY A 211 -5.32 2.09 5.10
C GLY A 211 -4.95 3.58 5.08
N ALA A 212 -5.16 4.29 6.19
CA ALA A 212 -4.75 5.68 6.32
C ALA A 212 -3.22 5.85 6.25
N ALA A 213 -2.46 4.93 6.84
CA ALA A 213 -1.00 4.93 6.75
C ALA A 213 -0.52 4.72 5.30
N LEU A 214 -1.11 3.77 4.57
CA LEU A 214 -0.81 3.53 3.15
C LEU A 214 -1.21 4.72 2.25
N LEU A 215 -2.30 5.42 2.57
CA LEU A 215 -2.67 6.66 1.90
C LEU A 215 -1.63 7.78 2.09
N ALA A 216 -1.15 7.94 3.32
CA ALA A 216 -0.20 9.00 3.67
C ALA A 216 1.23 8.70 3.17
N ALA A 217 1.65 7.45 3.25
CA ALA A 217 2.97 6.98 2.90
C ALA A 217 2.86 5.64 2.14
N PRO A 218 2.59 5.67 0.82
CA PRO A 218 2.44 4.45 0.05
C PRO A 218 3.73 3.63 0.05
N ARG A 219 3.61 2.31 0.24
CA ARG A 219 4.76 1.39 0.23
C ARG A 219 5.31 1.22 -1.17
N THR A 220 6.44 1.88 -1.46
CA THR A 220 7.12 1.83 -2.76
C THR A 220 8.38 0.95 -2.75
N ASP A 221 8.54 0.10 -1.73
CA ASP A 221 9.71 -0.78 -1.58
C ASP A 221 9.95 -1.62 -2.84
N GLY A 222 11.19 -1.68 -3.32
CA GLY A 222 11.52 -2.43 -4.55
C GLY A 222 11.11 -1.76 -5.88
N LEU A 223 10.54 -0.54 -5.85
CA LEU A 223 10.35 0.28 -7.04
C LEU A 223 11.54 1.24 -7.24
N THR A 224 11.89 1.49 -8.49
CA THR A 224 12.92 2.48 -8.86
C THR A 224 12.40 3.92 -8.70
N ALA A 225 13.31 4.89 -8.57
CA ALA A 225 12.95 6.31 -8.51
C ALA A 225 12.13 6.76 -9.74
N THR A 226 12.46 6.27 -10.94
CA THR A 226 11.71 6.54 -12.18
C THR A 226 10.30 5.96 -12.12
N GLN A 227 10.12 4.75 -11.56
CA GLN A 227 8.80 4.17 -11.37
C GLN A 227 7.96 4.99 -10.39
N ILE A 228 8.55 5.40 -9.26
CA ILE A 228 7.89 6.22 -8.25
C ILE A 228 7.48 7.58 -8.82
N GLY A 229 8.38 8.25 -9.55
CA GLY A 229 8.12 9.56 -10.16
C GLY A 229 7.04 9.56 -11.26
N ARG A 230 6.63 8.38 -11.73
CA ARG A 230 5.55 8.19 -12.71
C ARG A 230 4.23 7.73 -12.08
N ILE A 231 4.17 7.56 -10.76
CA ILE A 231 2.91 7.25 -10.06
C ILE A 231 2.02 8.49 -10.12
N VAL A 232 0.84 8.35 -10.73
CA VAL A 232 -0.05 9.50 -10.97
C VAL A 232 -1.22 9.61 -9.98
N ASN A 233 -1.54 8.54 -9.25
CA ASN A 233 -2.63 8.54 -8.27
C ASN A 233 -2.17 8.86 -6.83
N PHE A 234 -0.88 9.07 -6.61
CA PHE A 234 -0.34 9.53 -5.34
C PHE A 234 0.51 10.78 -5.50
N SER A 235 0.33 11.73 -4.61
CA SER A 235 1.26 12.82 -4.39
C SER A 235 2.41 12.33 -3.51
N VAL A 236 3.33 11.56 -4.11
CA VAL A 236 4.53 11.08 -3.41
C VAL A 236 5.53 12.24 -3.34
N SER A 237 5.80 12.76 -2.14
CA SER A 237 6.91 13.70 -1.94
C SER A 237 8.20 12.95 -2.23
N ALA A 238 8.83 13.21 -3.37
CA ALA A 238 10.14 12.67 -3.70
C ALA A 238 11.11 13.06 -2.58
N VAL A 239 11.49 12.09 -1.74
CA VAL A 239 12.57 12.29 -0.77
C VAL A 239 13.82 12.63 -1.60
N PRO A 240 14.57 13.70 -1.28
CA PRO A 240 15.74 14.06 -2.06
C PRO A 240 16.67 12.84 -2.09
N GLU A 241 16.97 12.37 -3.30
CA GLU A 241 17.67 11.09 -3.48
C GLU A 241 18.98 11.06 -2.69
N PRO A 242 19.45 9.90 -2.18
CA PRO A 242 20.71 9.80 -1.43
C PRO A 242 21.91 10.42 -2.15
N ALA A 243 21.89 10.44 -3.50
CA ALA A 243 22.88 11.13 -4.32
C ALA A 243 22.90 12.65 -4.08
N SER A 244 21.75 13.28 -3.86
CA SER A 244 21.66 14.71 -3.51
C SER A 244 22.30 14.99 -2.16
N TRP A 245 22.12 14.09 -1.19
CA TRP A 245 22.75 14.21 0.13
C TRP A 245 24.25 13.97 0.04
N MET A 246 24.68 13.01 -0.77
CA MET A 246 26.11 12.77 -1.04
C MET A 246 26.75 13.94 -1.78
N MET A 247 26.08 14.56 -2.75
CA MET A 247 26.56 15.76 -3.44
C MET A 247 26.62 16.97 -2.51
N MET A 248 25.65 17.11 -1.60
CA MET A 248 25.65 18.13 -0.56
C MET A 248 26.83 17.91 0.41
N ILE A 249 27.02 16.69 0.91
CA ILE A 249 28.12 16.33 1.81
C ILE A 249 29.48 16.50 1.10
N ALA A 250 29.59 16.06 -0.16
CA ALA A 250 30.80 16.22 -0.96
C ALA A 250 31.10 17.70 -1.22
N GLY A 251 30.08 18.50 -1.53
CA GLY A 251 30.18 19.96 -1.69
C GLY A 251 30.68 20.64 -0.42
N PHE A 252 30.07 20.36 0.74
CA PHE A 252 30.51 20.89 2.02
C PHE A 252 31.90 20.38 2.42
N GLY A 253 32.20 19.11 2.16
CA GLY A 253 33.52 18.51 2.39
C GLY A 253 34.61 19.20 1.57
N ALA A 254 34.35 19.46 0.29
CA ALA A 254 35.28 20.17 -0.60
C ALA A 254 35.54 21.61 -0.15
N ILE A 255 34.50 22.34 0.28
CA ILE A 255 34.63 23.70 0.84
C ILE A 255 35.47 23.67 2.12
N GLY A 256 35.20 22.74 3.04
CA GLY A 256 35.97 22.58 4.28
C GLY A 256 37.45 22.28 4.03
N ILE A 257 37.75 21.39 3.08
CA ILE A 257 39.13 21.08 2.66
C ILE A 257 39.81 22.32 2.07
N ALA A 258 39.12 23.07 1.21
CA ALA A 258 39.65 24.29 0.61
C ALA A 258 39.97 25.36 1.66
N MET A 259 39.10 25.55 2.66
CA MET A 259 39.34 26.47 3.78
C MET A 259 40.51 26.04 4.65
N ARG A 260 40.67 24.73 4.92
CA ARG A 260 41.79 24.18 5.70
C ARG A 260 43.13 24.40 5.00
N ARG A 261 43.20 24.22 3.67
CA ARG A 261 44.43 24.44 2.88
C ARG A 261 44.89 25.90 2.92
N ARG A 262 43.97 26.88 2.96
CA ARG A 262 44.32 28.31 3.02
C ARG A 262 44.95 28.72 4.35
N ARG A 263 44.63 28.05 5.46
CA ARG A 263 45.20 28.37 6.78
C ARG A 263 46.66 27.90 6.93
N ALA A 264 47.08 26.86 6.22
CA ALA A 264 48.44 26.33 6.30
C ALA A 264 49.50 27.17 5.53
N ALA A 265 49.08 28.12 4.68
CA ALA A 265 49.97 28.88 3.80
C ALA A 265 50.45 30.23 4.37
N ARG A 266 50.36 30.47 5.69
CA ARG A 266 50.96 31.64 6.35
C ARG A 266 51.99 31.22 7.38
N ILE A 267 53.21 30.96 6.91
CA ILE A 267 54.40 31.10 7.74
C ILE A 267 55.38 31.99 6.97
N THR A 268 55.34 33.29 7.27
CA THR A 268 56.37 34.24 6.86
C THR A 268 57.41 34.27 7.96
N PHE A 269 58.59 33.71 7.71
CA PHE A 269 59.77 34.03 8.50
C PHE A 269 60.44 35.24 7.85
N ALA A 270 60.58 36.31 8.62
CA ALA A 270 61.46 37.41 8.30
C ALA A 270 62.76 37.25 9.11
N VAL A 271 63.83 37.81 8.55
CA VAL A 271 65.24 37.91 8.99
C VAL A 271 66.15 36.86 8.36
#